data_AF-A0A7M5V533-F1
#
_entry.id   AF-A0A7M5V533-F1
#
_cell.length_a   1.000
_cell.length_b   1.000
_cell.length_c   1.000
_cell.angle_alpha   90.00
_cell.angle_beta   90.00
_cell.angle_gamma   90.00
#
_symmetry.space_group_name_H-M   'P 1'
#
loop_
_entity.id
_entity.type
_entity.pdbx_description
1 polymer ?
#
loop_
_entity_poly.entity_id
_entity_poly.type
_entity_poly.pdbx_seq_one_letter_code
_entity_poly.pdbx_strand_id
1 'polypeptide(L)'
;LNLKILNEHIKFEHFKMSNIYSVLNMISKGCFMAKIDLKDAYYSVRIAKRYQKYLKFEFDNQLYQFTCFPNGLGPCPRKFTKIMKVPTSNLRKAGIPVCGYIDDLFTKSQSY
;
A
#
# COMPACT_ATOMS: atom_id res chain seq x y z
N LEU A 1 14.89 -10.70 1.95
CA LEU A 1 14.08 -11.94 1.94
C LEU A 1 13.51 -12.16 0.54
N ASN A 2 13.84 -13.26 -0.13
CA ASN A 2 13.25 -13.61 -1.43
C ASN A 2 11.95 -14.39 -1.21
N LEU A 3 10.81 -13.81 -1.60
CA LEU A 3 9.48 -14.39 -1.41
C LEU A 3 8.87 -15.00 -2.68
N LYS A 4 9.63 -15.13 -3.77
CA LYS A 4 9.11 -15.64 -5.05
C LYS A 4 8.44 -17.01 -4.90
N ILE A 5 9.15 -17.98 -4.31
CA ILE A 5 8.64 -19.34 -4.09
C ILE A 5 7.39 -19.31 -3.18
N LEU A 6 7.45 -18.54 -2.08
CA LEU A 6 6.28 -18.42 -1.19
C LEU A 6 5.06 -17.87 -1.94
N ASN A 7 5.26 -16.90 -2.83
CA ASN A 7 4.18 -16.31 -3.61
C ASN A 7 3.52 -17.30 -4.59
N GLU A 8 4.25 -18.29 -5.10
CA GLU A 8 3.69 -19.35 -5.97
C GLU A 8 2.68 -20.22 -5.22
N HIS A 9 2.85 -20.38 -3.91
CA HIS A 9 1.94 -21.15 -3.06
C HIS A 9 0.77 -20.32 -2.51
N ILE A 10 0.72 -19.01 -2.81
CA ILE A 10 -0.36 -18.14 -2.36
C ILE A 10 -1.34 -17.93 -3.50
N LYS A 11 -2.62 -18.18 -3.22
CA LYS A 11 -3.70 -17.90 -4.18
C LYS A 11 -3.67 -16.43 -4.60
N PHE A 12 -3.44 -16.21 -5.89
CA PHE A 12 -3.61 -14.90 -6.50
C PHE A 12 -5.10 -14.52 -6.46
N GLU A 13 -5.39 -13.30 -6.01
CA GLU A 13 -6.73 -12.74 -6.14
C GLU A 13 -6.61 -11.42 -6.88
N HIS A 14 -7.36 -11.31 -7.97
CA HIS A 14 -7.43 -10.10 -8.77
C HIS A 14 -7.96 -8.93 -7.93
N PHE A 15 -7.34 -7.77 -8.09
CA PHE A 15 -7.79 -6.52 -7.47
C PHE A 15 -7.47 -5.35 -8.39
N LYS A 16 -8.22 -4.28 -8.23
CA LYS A 16 -8.01 -3.03 -8.97
C LYS A 16 -7.38 -1.99 -8.06
N MET A 17 -6.37 -1.32 -8.59
CA MET A 17 -5.75 -0.14 -8.02
C MET A 17 -6.16 1.09 -8.81
N SER A 18 -6.04 2.26 -8.20
CA SER A 18 -6.05 3.53 -8.92
C SER A 18 -4.92 3.51 -9.95
N ASN A 19 -5.19 4.01 -11.14
CA ASN A 19 -4.21 4.11 -12.21
C ASN A 19 -3.84 5.58 -12.46
N ILE A 20 -2.84 5.80 -13.32
CA ILE A 20 -2.40 7.15 -13.67
C ILE A 20 -3.53 8.02 -14.23
N TYR A 21 -4.48 7.43 -14.97
CA TYR A 21 -5.65 8.12 -15.49
C TYR A 21 -6.55 8.68 -14.38
N SER A 22 -6.63 8.01 -13.23
CA SER A 22 -7.38 8.50 -12.07
C SER A 22 -6.79 9.81 -11.54
N VAL A 23 -5.46 9.92 -11.55
CA VAL A 23 -4.74 11.15 -11.15
C VAL A 23 -4.90 12.23 -12.23
N LEU A 24 -4.70 11.89 -13.50
CA LEU A 24 -4.83 12.83 -14.62
C LEU A 24 -6.23 13.46 -14.68
N ASN A 25 -7.28 12.68 -14.45
CA ASN A 25 -8.67 13.18 -14.42
C ASN A 25 -8.94 14.12 -13.23
N MET A 26 -8.11 14.09 -12.18
CA MET A 26 -8.24 15.03 -11.07
C MET A 26 -7.56 16.36 -11.38
N ILE A 27 -6.46 16.37 -12.15
CA ILE A 27 -5.67 17.58 -12.40
C ILE A 27 -6.47 18.59 -13.23
N SER A 28 -6.37 19.86 -12.87
CA SER A 28 -6.99 20.98 -13.59
C SER A 28 -5.99 22.12 -13.74
N LYS A 29 -6.09 22.90 -14.82
CA LYS A 29 -5.19 24.04 -15.04
C LYS A 29 -5.20 24.99 -13.83
N GLY A 30 -4.02 25.32 -13.32
CA GLY A 30 -3.86 26.25 -12.19
C GLY A 30 -4.03 25.64 -10.80
N CYS A 31 -4.26 24.32 -10.66
CA CYS A 31 -4.35 23.71 -9.32
C CYS A 31 -2.97 23.51 -8.68
N PHE A 32 -2.93 23.60 -7.35
CA PHE A 32 -1.82 23.14 -6.53
C PHE A 32 -1.90 21.64 -6.35
N MET A 33 -0.74 20.98 -6.30
CA MET A 33 -0.63 19.52 -6.18
C MET A 33 0.30 19.18 -5.03
N ALA A 34 -0.04 18.13 -4.28
CA ALA A 34 0.82 17.58 -3.26
C ALA A 34 0.87 16.05 -3.37
N LYS A 35 2.09 15.52 -3.18
CA LYS A 35 2.34 14.10 -3.00
C LYS A 35 2.59 13.87 -1.51
N ILE A 36 1.93 12.86 -0.95
CA ILE A 36 2.20 12.37 0.40
C ILE A 36 2.73 10.95 0.24
N ASP A 37 3.98 10.74 0.65
CA ASP A 37 4.63 9.43 0.67
C ASP A 37 4.46 8.82 2.06
N LEU A 38 3.83 7.65 2.14
CA LEU A 38 3.69 6.92 3.39
C LEU A 38 4.95 6.08 3.61
N LYS A 39 5.94 6.66 4.27
CA LYS A 39 7.17 5.95 4.62
C LYS A 39 6.84 4.69 5.43
N ASP A 40 7.42 3.56 5.01
CA ASP A 40 7.30 2.27 5.69
C ASP A 40 5.85 1.81 5.91
N ALA A 41 4.91 2.23 5.06
CA ALA A 41 3.48 2.01 5.27
C ALA A 41 3.12 0.53 5.42
N TYR A 42 3.79 -0.35 4.68
CA TYR A 42 3.58 -1.79 4.80
C TYR A 42 3.90 -2.30 6.22
N TYR A 43 4.94 -1.77 6.87
CA TYR A 43 5.31 -2.20 8.21
C TYR A 43 4.29 -1.79 9.28
N SER A 44 3.37 -0.86 8.97
CA SER A 44 2.24 -0.54 9.85
C SER A 44 1.18 -1.65 9.92
N VAL A 45 1.13 -2.57 8.93
CA VAL A 45 0.12 -3.62 8.86
C VAL A 45 0.68 -4.94 9.38
N ARG A 46 0.13 -5.41 10.51
CA ARG A 46 0.56 -6.66 11.15
C ARG A 46 0.13 -7.89 10.35
N ILE A 47 1.00 -8.89 10.33
CA ILE A 47 0.69 -10.23 9.83
C ILE A 47 0.14 -11.07 10.97
N ALA A 48 -0.94 -11.81 10.70
CA ALA A 48 -1.51 -12.71 11.68
C ALA A 48 -0.46 -13.74 12.14
N LYS A 49 -0.34 -13.96 13.45
CA LYS A 49 0.68 -14.81 14.08
C LYS A 49 0.85 -16.18 13.39
N ARG A 50 -0.26 -16.80 12.98
CA ARG A 50 -0.27 -18.10 12.27
C ARG A 50 0.49 -18.13 10.93
N TYR A 51 0.62 -16.99 10.25
CA TYR A 51 1.32 -16.88 8.97
C TYR A 51 2.77 -16.37 9.10
N GLN A 52 3.13 -15.76 10.23
CA GLN A 52 4.48 -15.24 10.43
C GLN A 52 5.53 -16.35 10.27
N LYS A 53 5.19 -17.62 10.56
CA LYS A 53 6.11 -18.77 10.42
C LYS A 53 6.66 -18.97 9.01
N TYR A 54 5.95 -18.49 7.97
CA TYR A 54 6.38 -18.55 6.57
C TYR A 54 7.29 -17.39 6.17
N LEU A 55 7.52 -16.43 7.07
CA LEU A 55 8.27 -15.20 6.82
C LEU A 55 9.50 -15.12 7.71
N LYS A 56 10.07 -16.29 8.00
CA LYS A 56 11.34 -16.41 8.72
C LYS A 56 12.50 -16.33 7.74
N PHE A 57 13.59 -15.74 8.19
CA PHE A 57 14.83 -15.67 7.43
C PHE A 57 16.01 -15.64 8.39
N GLU A 58 17.14 -16.15 7.95
CA GLU A 58 18.36 -16.13 8.73
C GLU A 58 19.24 -14.97 8.27
N PHE A 59 19.86 -14.29 9.24
CA PHE A 59 20.85 -13.26 9.01
C PHE A 59 21.86 -13.32 10.14
N ASP A 60 23.15 -13.39 9.81
CA ASP A 60 24.25 -13.46 10.78
C ASP A 60 24.07 -14.57 11.84
N ASN A 61 23.76 -15.79 11.38
CA ASN A 61 23.46 -16.96 12.21
C ASN A 61 22.29 -16.75 13.21
N GLN A 62 21.47 -15.73 13.02
CA GLN A 62 20.29 -15.46 13.82
C GLN A 62 19.02 -15.57 12.99
N LEU A 63 18.02 -16.25 13.55
CA LEU A 63 16.72 -16.45 12.90
C LEU A 63 15.79 -15.29 13.23
N TYR A 64 15.41 -14.54 12.20
CA TYR A 64 14.46 -13.44 12.27
C TYR A 64 13.11 -13.82 11.66
N GLN A 65 12.09 -13.04 11.98
CA GLN A 65 10.74 -13.23 11.50
C GLN A 65 10.04 -11.90 11.27
N PHE A 66 9.44 -11.71 10.09
CA PHE A 66 8.58 -10.56 9.86
C PHE A 66 7.25 -10.70 10.63
N THR A 67 6.89 -9.65 11.36
CA THR A 67 5.62 -9.55 12.10
C THR A 67 4.61 -8.61 11.43
N CYS A 68 5.04 -7.86 10.43
CA CYS A 68 4.29 -6.92 9.59
C CYS A 68 4.47 -7.26 8.10
N PHE A 69 3.78 -6.56 7.20
CA PHE A 69 3.87 -6.83 5.76
C PHE A 69 5.30 -6.64 5.25
N PRO A 70 5.98 -7.70 4.78
CA PRO A 70 7.28 -7.55 4.16
C PRO A 70 7.13 -7.12 2.71
N ASN A 71 8.16 -6.43 2.20
CA ASN A 71 8.27 -6.14 0.78
C ASN A 71 8.38 -7.44 -0.03
N GLY A 72 7.69 -7.48 -1.17
CA GLY A 72 7.68 -8.63 -2.08
C GLY A 72 6.66 -9.73 -1.75
N LEU A 73 5.87 -9.62 -0.68
CA LEU A 73 4.79 -10.58 -0.39
C LEU A 73 3.54 -10.25 -1.25
N GLY A 74 3.12 -11.19 -2.08
CA GLY A 74 2.10 -10.98 -3.13
C GLY A 74 0.76 -10.43 -2.65
N PRO A 75 0.20 -10.87 -1.50
CA PRO A 75 -1.02 -10.30 -0.94
C PRO A 75 -0.92 -8.86 -0.42
N CYS A 76 0.28 -8.35 -0.13
CA CYS A 76 0.45 -7.07 0.55
C CYS A 76 -0.15 -5.90 -0.23
N PRO A 77 0.15 -5.69 -1.53
CA PRO A 77 -0.45 -4.61 -2.31
C PRO A 77 -1.98 -4.62 -2.29
N ARG A 78 -2.60 -5.80 -2.45
CA ARG A 78 -4.06 -5.96 -2.43
C ARG A 78 -4.65 -5.58 -1.09
N LYS A 79 -4.11 -6.14 -0.01
CA LYS A 79 -4.62 -5.90 1.35
C LYS A 79 -4.40 -4.46 1.77
N PHE A 80 -3.22 -3.89 1.47
CA PHE A 80 -2.90 -2.50 1.74
C PHE A 80 -3.84 -1.56 0.98
N THR A 81 -4.04 -1.78 -0.31
CA THR A 81 -5.03 -1.02 -1.12
C THR A 81 -6.43 -1.07 -0.50
N LYS A 82 -6.87 -2.24 -0.02
CA LYS A 82 -8.18 -2.38 0.64
C LYS A 82 -8.26 -1.60 1.95
N ILE A 83 -7.20 -1.59 2.75
CA ILE A 83 -7.11 -0.81 4.00
C ILE A 83 -7.16 0.69 3.68
N MET A 84 -6.36 1.15 2.71
CA MET A 84 -6.26 2.56 2.33
C MET A 84 -7.55 3.14 1.73
N LYS A 85 -8.49 2.30 1.26
CA LYS A 85 -9.81 2.76 0.81
C LYS A 85 -10.60 3.46 1.92
N VAL A 86 -10.41 3.08 3.19
CA VAL A 86 -11.13 3.67 4.33
C VAL A 86 -10.72 5.14 4.56
N PRO A 87 -9.44 5.46 4.86
CA PRO A 87 -9.03 6.85 5.07
C PRO A 87 -9.22 7.71 3.82
N THR A 88 -8.91 7.18 2.62
CA THR A 88 -9.11 7.93 1.37
C THR A 88 -10.59 8.20 1.07
N SER A 89 -11.50 7.29 1.42
CA SER A 89 -12.93 7.56 1.31
C SER A 89 -13.39 8.64 2.28
N ASN A 90 -12.86 8.67 3.51
CA ASN A 90 -13.22 9.69 4.49
C ASN A 90 -12.74 11.08 4.04
N LEU A 91 -11.51 11.18 3.54
CA LEU A 91 -10.98 12.43 2.98
C LEU A 91 -11.82 12.94 1.82
N ARG A 92 -12.20 12.06 0.88
CA ARG A 92 -13.09 12.45 -0.24
C ARG A 92 -14.46 12.91 0.22
N LYS A 93 -15.04 12.27 1.25
CA LYS A 93 -16.31 12.72 1.85
C LYS A 93 -16.19 14.09 2.51
N ALA A 94 -15.01 14.43 3.03
CA ALA A 94 -14.70 15.75 3.57
C ALA A 94 -14.36 16.80 2.49
N GLY A 95 -14.53 16.47 1.19
CA GLY A 95 -14.22 17.38 0.08
C GLY A 95 -12.75 17.45 -0.30
N ILE A 96 -11.88 16.64 0.32
CA ILE A 96 -10.44 16.61 0.02
C ILE A 96 -10.21 15.62 -1.13
N PRO A 97 -9.81 16.07 -2.32
CA PRO A 97 -9.64 15.21 -3.47
C PRO A 97 -8.34 14.40 -3.32
N VAL A 98 -8.45 13.11 -2.98
CA VAL A 98 -7.30 12.22 -2.82
C VAL A 98 -7.37 10.99 -3.75
N CYS A 99 -6.24 10.65 -4.35
CA CYS A 99 -6.02 9.41 -5.10
C CYS A 99 -4.80 8.69 -4.55
N GLY A 100 -4.91 7.38 -4.29
CA GLY A 100 -3.80 6.59 -3.74
C GLY A 100 -3.29 5.52 -4.69
N TYR A 101 -1.97 5.37 -4.78
CA TYR A 101 -1.27 4.29 -5.45
C TYR A 101 -0.33 3.61 -4.46
N ILE A 102 -0.77 2.48 -3.89
CA ILE A 102 -0.05 1.80 -2.81
C ILE A 102 0.27 2.77 -1.68
N ASP A 103 1.54 3.16 -1.50
CA ASP A 103 2.03 4.00 -0.41
C ASP A 103 2.06 5.50 -0.80
N ASP A 104 1.87 5.80 -2.08
CA ASP A 104 1.80 7.17 -2.59
C ASP A 104 0.36 7.69 -2.58
N LEU A 105 0.14 8.85 -1.97
CA LEU A 105 -1.11 9.59 -2.08
C LEU A 105 -0.88 10.89 -2.85
N PHE A 106 -1.79 11.16 -3.78
CA PHE A 106 -1.88 12.40 -4.52
C PHE A 106 -3.10 13.20 -4.06
N THR A 107 -2.93 14.50 -3.86
CA THR A 107 -4.02 15.44 -3.59
C THR A 107 -3.83 16.74 -4.36
N LYS A 108 -4.92 17.49 -4.54
CA LYS A 108 -4.89 18.80 -5.18
C LYS A 108 -5.73 19.84 -4.43
N SER A 109 -5.47 21.12 -4.70
CA SER A 109 -6.29 22.24 -4.26
C SER A 109 -6.36 23.33 -5.32
N GLN A 110 -7.41 24.16 -5.30
CA GLN A 110 -7.52 25.36 -6.16
C GLN A 110 -6.95 26.62 -5.47
N SER A 111 -6.76 26.58 -4.16
CA SER A 111 -6.22 27.66 -3.35
C SER A 111 -5.29 27.11 -2.26
N TYR A 112 -4.44 27.97 -1.70
CA TYR A 112 -3.61 27.63 -0.54
C TYR A 112 -4.46 27.32 0.70
#